data_AF-A0A5K1F5H6-F1
#
_entry.id   AF-A0A5K1F5H6-F1
#
_cell.length_a   1.000
_cell.length_b   1.000
_cell.length_c   1.000
_cell.angle_alpha   90.00
_cell.angle_beta   90.00
_cell.angle_gamma   90.00
#
_symmetry.space_group_name_H-M   'P 1'
#
loop_
_entity.id
_entity.type
_entity.pdbx_description
1 polymer ?
#
loop_
_entity_poly.entity_id
_entity_poly.type
_entity_poly.pdbx_seq_one_letter_code
_entity_poly.pdbx_strand_id
1 'polypeptide(L)'
;VARRRFWNKTTSSSFGWIYFGSHNLSAAAWGYPLMDSPESGSVSIGSSVLGSRLRISNYELGLVLVVPPPQTTKGDIEKNLVFDNIILPFVVPAPKYKVNDRPATMQAMREACAVELEKQMAILVSGEEDLMNEDMIDDEDEDIIEATESATEEKEEDKLYAERLWSQVDSADS
;
A
#
# COMPACT_ATOMS: atom_id res chain seq x y z
N VAL A 1 1.57 -0.30 -6.26
CA VAL A 1 2.34 0.26 -7.40
C VAL A 1 3.44 -0.71 -7.78
N ALA A 2 3.58 -1.05 -9.06
CA ALA A 2 4.67 -1.88 -9.58
C ALA A 2 5.39 -1.13 -10.70
N ARG A 3 6.69 -1.37 -10.88
CA ARG A 3 7.51 -0.69 -11.88
C ARG A 3 8.53 -1.63 -12.47
N ARG A 4 8.73 -1.55 -13.78
CA ARG A 4 9.88 -2.14 -14.46
C ARG A 4 10.61 -1.07 -15.26
N ARG A 5 11.87 -0.82 -14.89
CA ARG A 5 12.76 0.13 -15.55
C ARG A 5 13.78 -0.62 -16.39
N PHE A 6 14.05 -0.10 -17.57
CA PHE A 6 15.16 -0.49 -18.41
C PHE A 6 16.00 0.73 -18.75
N TRP A 7 17.29 0.51 -18.98
CA TRP A 7 18.24 1.55 -19.37
C TRP A 7 18.86 1.19 -20.70
N ASN A 8 18.70 2.07 -21.69
CA ASN A 8 19.39 1.93 -22.97
C ASN A 8 20.74 2.66 -22.90
N LYS A 9 21.84 1.92 -23.07
CA LYS A 9 23.19 2.48 -23.06
C LYS A 9 23.50 3.32 -24.30
N THR A 10 22.87 3.03 -25.44
CA THR A 10 23.15 3.70 -26.72
C THR A 10 22.54 5.10 -26.78
N THR A 11 21.31 5.25 -26.27
CA THR A 11 20.57 6.51 -26.30
C THR A 11 20.60 7.24 -24.95
N SER A 12 21.27 6.67 -23.94
CA SER A 12 21.28 7.17 -22.55
C SER A 12 19.90 7.51 -22.02
N SER A 13 18.90 6.69 -22.36
CA SER A 13 17.50 6.93 -22.01
C SER A 13 16.89 5.73 -21.28
N SER A 14 15.95 6.05 -20.39
CA SER A 14 15.17 5.07 -19.64
C SER A 14 13.82 4.82 -20.29
N PHE A 15 13.37 3.58 -20.23
CA PHE A 15 12.08 3.14 -20.74
C PHE A 15 11.52 2.03 -19.85
N GLY A 16 10.23 1.70 -20.01
CA GLY A 16 9.60 0.67 -19.20
C GLY A 16 8.13 0.96 -18.90
N TRP A 17 7.65 0.46 -17.78
CA TRP A 17 6.25 0.64 -17.37
C TRP A 17 6.11 0.83 -15.87
N ILE A 18 5.06 1.54 -15.50
CA ILE A 18 4.60 1.72 -14.12
C ILE A 18 3.13 1.37 -14.06
N TYR A 19 2.78 0.53 -13.11
CA TYR A 19 1.42 0.13 -12.80
C TYR A 19 1.02 0.69 -11.44
N PHE A 20 -0.16 1.28 -11.37
CA PHE A 20 -0.79 1.67 -10.11
C PHE A 20 -2.29 1.39 -10.19
N GLY A 21 -2.85 0.87 -9.11
CA GLY A 21 -4.24 0.45 -9.05
C GLY A 21 -4.58 -0.10 -7.68
N SER A 22 -5.83 -0.49 -7.51
CA SER A 22 -6.39 -1.01 -6.26
C SER A 22 -5.93 -2.43 -5.91
N HIS A 23 -5.32 -3.14 -6.87
CA HIS A 23 -4.95 -4.54 -6.71
C HIS A 23 -3.92 -4.74 -5.60
N ASN A 24 -4.32 -5.46 -4.57
CA ASN A 24 -3.39 -6.03 -3.59
C ASN A 24 -2.63 -7.23 -4.19
N LEU A 25 -1.56 -7.69 -3.53
CA LEU A 25 -0.83 -8.89 -3.96
C LEU A 25 -1.58 -10.17 -3.53
N SER A 26 -2.68 -10.48 -4.21
CA SER A 26 -3.51 -11.65 -3.93
C SER A 26 -4.05 -12.30 -5.21
N ALA A 27 -4.32 -13.60 -5.15
CA ALA A 27 -4.96 -14.33 -6.25
C ALA A 27 -6.39 -13.86 -6.51
N ALA A 28 -7.08 -13.30 -5.51
CA ALA A 28 -8.42 -12.74 -5.69
C ALA A 28 -8.41 -11.50 -6.60
N ALA A 29 -7.36 -10.67 -6.49
CA ALA A 29 -7.18 -9.46 -7.30
C ALA A 29 -6.57 -9.74 -8.68
N TRP A 30 -5.54 -10.58 -8.75
CA TRP A 30 -4.82 -10.85 -10.02
C TRP A 30 -5.35 -12.04 -10.81
N GLY A 31 -6.20 -12.83 -10.18
CA GLY A 31 -6.71 -14.08 -10.70
C GLY A 31 -5.74 -15.25 -10.51
N TYR A 32 -6.30 -16.44 -10.65
CA TYR A 32 -5.53 -17.66 -10.77
C TYR A 32 -6.14 -18.57 -11.83
N PRO A 33 -5.32 -19.35 -12.54
CA PRO A 33 -5.81 -20.22 -13.60
C PRO A 33 -6.58 -21.40 -13.03
N LEU A 34 -7.76 -21.65 -13.59
CA LEU A 34 -8.51 -22.89 -13.45
C LEU A 34 -7.98 -23.84 -14.51
N MET A 35 -7.30 -24.89 -14.08
CA MET A 35 -6.98 -26.02 -14.95
C MET A 35 -8.29 -26.72 -15.29
N ASP A 36 -8.59 -26.89 -16.57
CA ASP A 36 -9.65 -27.81 -16.98
C ASP A 36 -9.19 -29.24 -16.62
N SER A 37 -10.12 -30.04 -16.09
CA SER A 37 -9.83 -31.41 -15.65
C SER A 37 -9.07 -32.17 -16.74
N PRO A 38 -7.95 -32.85 -16.42
CA PRO A 38 -7.25 -33.64 -17.41
C PRO A 38 -8.11 -34.88 -17.71
N GLU A 39 -8.87 -34.84 -18.79
CA GLU A 39 -9.21 -36.08 -19.47
C GLU A 39 -7.89 -36.67 -19.98
N SER A 40 -7.40 -37.68 -19.25
CA SER A 40 -6.16 -38.45 -19.49
C SER A 40 -4.82 -37.77 -19.13
N GLY A 41 -4.38 -38.00 -17.89
CA GLY A 41 -3.10 -38.68 -17.66
C GLY A 41 -1.79 -38.03 -18.16
N SER A 42 -1.54 -36.75 -17.90
CA SER A 42 -0.23 -36.27 -17.41
C SER A 42 -0.28 -34.77 -17.18
N VAL A 43 -0.49 -34.33 -15.93
CA VAL A 43 -0.31 -32.93 -15.56
C VAL A 43 1.20 -32.69 -15.44
N SER A 44 1.81 -32.20 -16.50
CA SER A 44 3.19 -31.74 -16.47
C SER A 44 3.25 -30.42 -15.67
N ILE A 45 4.07 -30.41 -14.62
CA ILE A 45 4.46 -29.19 -13.91
C ILE A 45 5.15 -28.29 -14.94
N GLY A 46 4.44 -27.27 -15.43
CA GLY A 46 4.89 -26.40 -16.53
C GLY A 46 4.00 -26.37 -17.77
N SER A 47 2.83 -27.00 -17.75
CA SER A 47 1.86 -26.83 -18.85
C SER A 47 1.46 -25.36 -19.02
N SER A 48 1.39 -24.92 -20.28
CA SER A 48 1.05 -23.55 -20.63
C SER A 48 -0.35 -23.20 -20.12
N VAL A 49 -0.46 -22.13 -19.35
CA VAL A 49 -1.74 -21.57 -18.89
C VAL A 49 -2.55 -20.92 -20.03
N LEU A 50 -1.95 -20.80 -21.22
CA LEU A 50 -2.61 -20.23 -22.39
C LEU A 50 -3.77 -21.14 -22.80
N GLY A 51 -5.00 -20.65 -22.62
CA GLY A 51 -6.24 -21.38 -22.90
C GLY A 51 -7.01 -21.82 -21.64
N SER A 52 -6.40 -21.75 -20.45
CA SER A 52 -7.09 -22.01 -19.18
C SER A 52 -8.04 -20.86 -18.82
N ARG A 53 -9.16 -21.18 -18.17
CA ARG A 53 -10.06 -20.16 -17.61
C ARG A 53 -9.36 -19.44 -16.46
N LEU A 54 -9.44 -18.11 -16.39
CA LEU A 54 -8.89 -17.34 -15.26
C LEU A 54 -10.02 -16.95 -14.31
N ARG A 55 -9.91 -17.30 -13.02
CA ARG A 55 -10.87 -16.86 -11.99
C ARG A 55 -10.32 -15.65 -11.26
N ILE A 56 -11.02 -14.53 -11.34
CA ILE A 56 -10.78 -13.31 -10.56
C ILE A 56 -12.00 -13.10 -9.66
N SER A 57 -11.78 -12.82 -8.38
CA SER A 57 -12.86 -12.72 -7.39
C SER A 57 -13.20 -11.28 -7.02
N ASN A 58 -12.27 -10.34 -7.21
CA ASN A 58 -12.44 -8.95 -6.84
C ASN A 58 -12.64 -8.05 -8.07
N TYR A 59 -13.41 -6.98 -7.89
CA TYR A 59 -13.43 -5.86 -8.83
C TYR A 59 -12.27 -4.93 -8.47
N GLU A 60 -11.36 -4.75 -9.42
CA GLU A 60 -10.16 -3.97 -9.22
C GLU A 60 -9.90 -3.12 -10.47
N LEU A 61 -9.34 -1.93 -10.29
CA LEU A 61 -9.01 -1.00 -11.38
C LEU A 61 -7.58 -0.50 -11.23
N GLY A 62 -6.91 -0.29 -12.34
CA GLY A 62 -5.57 0.30 -12.35
C GLY A 62 -5.19 0.86 -13.71
N LEU A 63 -4.15 1.68 -13.71
CA LEU A 63 -3.56 2.30 -14.88
C LEU A 63 -2.14 1.79 -15.08
N VAL A 64 -1.77 1.59 -16.35
CA VAL A 64 -0.41 1.25 -16.76
C VAL A 64 0.12 2.38 -17.63
N LEU A 65 1.12 3.08 -17.14
CA LEU A 65 1.87 4.06 -17.92
C LEU A 65 3.06 3.35 -18.57
N VAL A 66 3.12 3.41 -19.90
CA VAL A 66 4.17 2.76 -20.69
C VAL A 66 5.02 3.82 -21.37
N VAL A 67 6.32 3.83 -21.08
CA VAL A 67 7.31 4.55 -21.88
C VAL A 67 7.96 3.54 -22.81
N PRO A 68 7.71 3.61 -24.13
CA PRO A 68 8.26 2.66 -25.08
C PRO A 68 9.79 2.80 -25.16
N PRO A 69 10.50 1.75 -25.58
CA PRO A 69 11.91 1.86 -25.92
C PRO A 69 12.12 2.97 -26.97
N PRO A 70 13.23 3.72 -26.89
CA PRO A 70 13.56 4.74 -27.88
C PRO A 70 13.69 4.10 -29.27
N GLN A 71 12.82 4.49 -30.21
CA GLN A 71 12.89 4.00 -31.59
C GLN A 71 14.11 4.60 -32.29
N THR A 72 14.78 3.82 -33.13
CA THR A 72 15.97 4.27 -33.91
C THR A 72 15.59 5.17 -35.10
N THR A 73 14.31 5.28 -35.43
CA THR A 73 13.83 6.08 -36.55
C THR A 73 13.57 7.51 -36.14
N LYS A 74 14.30 8.43 -36.78
CA LYS A 74 14.20 9.89 -36.69
C LYS A 74 12.76 10.35 -36.97
N GLY A 75 11.97 10.48 -35.91
CA GLY A 75 10.72 11.23 -35.91
C GLY A 75 10.72 12.11 -34.67
N ASP A 76 10.81 13.43 -34.87
CA ASP A 76 10.30 14.38 -33.88
C ASP A 76 8.84 14.00 -33.58
N ILE A 77 8.37 14.22 -32.33
CA ILE A 77 7.12 13.70 -31.70
C ILE A 77 7.48 12.43 -30.89
N GLU A 78 7.92 12.46 -29.62
CA GLU A 78 7.46 13.20 -28.44
C GLU A 78 8.62 13.31 -27.42
N LYS A 79 9.07 14.53 -27.13
CA LYS A 79 10.23 14.78 -26.25
C LYS A 79 9.90 14.77 -24.74
N ASN A 80 8.69 14.38 -24.33
CA ASN A 80 8.18 14.81 -23.01
C ASN A 80 7.94 13.71 -21.97
N LEU A 81 7.92 12.41 -22.32
CA LEU A 81 7.76 11.35 -21.32
C LEU A 81 9.10 10.65 -21.03
N VAL A 82 9.95 11.33 -20.27
CA VAL A 82 11.13 10.69 -19.68
C VAL A 82 10.66 9.83 -18.52
N PHE A 83 10.93 8.51 -18.57
CA PHE A 83 10.49 7.55 -17.55
C PHE A 83 10.98 7.90 -16.14
N ASP A 84 12.06 8.66 -16.04
CA ASP A 84 12.63 9.13 -14.77
C ASP A 84 11.96 10.39 -14.20
N ASN A 85 11.08 11.07 -14.96
CA ASN A 85 10.28 12.19 -14.44
C ASN A 85 9.07 11.73 -13.59
N ILE A 86 8.80 10.43 -13.55
CA ILE A 86 7.69 9.89 -12.76
C ILE A 86 8.15 9.74 -11.31
N ILE A 87 7.59 10.58 -10.44
CA ILE A 87 7.88 10.59 -9.01
C ILE A 87 7.07 9.48 -8.33
N LEU A 88 7.73 8.67 -7.51
CA LEU A 88 7.10 7.61 -6.73
C LEU A 88 7.04 8.03 -5.25
N PRO A 89 5.99 7.64 -4.50
CA PRO A 89 5.84 8.00 -3.10
C PRO A 89 6.75 7.21 -2.15
N PHE A 90 7.73 6.47 -2.68
CA PHE A 90 8.67 5.64 -1.92
C PHE A 90 10.05 5.62 -2.59
N VAL A 91 11.07 5.29 -1.79
CA VAL A 91 12.46 5.23 -2.23
C VAL A 91 12.67 4.10 -3.25
N VAL A 92 13.43 4.40 -4.32
CA VAL A 92 13.84 3.43 -5.34
C VAL A 92 15.36 3.45 -5.50
N PRO A 93 16.06 2.29 -5.41
CA PRO A 93 15.52 0.94 -5.23
C PRO A 93 14.96 0.72 -3.83
N ALA A 94 14.01 -0.23 -3.71
CA ALA A 94 13.44 -0.60 -2.42
C ALA A 94 14.55 -1.15 -1.49
N PRO A 95 14.62 -0.70 -0.22
CA PRO A 95 15.54 -1.25 0.76
C PRO A 95 15.33 -2.76 0.93
N LYS A 96 16.44 -3.52 1.06
CA LYS A 96 16.36 -4.95 1.34
C LYS A 96 16.12 -5.17 2.82
N TYR A 97 15.28 -6.16 3.12
CA TYR A 97 15.05 -6.65 4.47
C TYR A 97 16.36 -7.22 5.02
N LYS A 98 16.66 -6.91 6.28
CA LYS A 98 17.77 -7.48 7.05
C LYS A 98 17.42 -8.90 7.50
N VAL A 99 18.43 -9.62 8.00
CA VAL A 99 18.28 -11.02 8.45
C VAL A 99 17.25 -11.17 9.57
N ASN A 100 17.11 -10.16 10.44
CA ASN A 100 16.18 -10.16 11.56
C ASN A 100 14.84 -9.46 11.23
N ASP A 101 14.68 -8.94 10.01
CA ASP A 101 13.43 -8.29 9.62
C ASP A 101 12.38 -9.37 9.38
N ARG A 102 11.17 -9.11 9.86
CA ARG A 102 9.99 -9.94 9.63
C ARG A 102 8.95 -9.16 8.84
N PRO A 103 8.13 -9.82 7.99
CA PRO A 103 7.02 -9.16 7.35
C PRO A 103 6.06 -8.58 8.40
N ALA A 104 5.53 -7.40 8.14
CA ALA A 104 4.55 -6.71 8.98
C ALA A 104 3.18 -7.39 8.88
N THR A 105 3.10 -8.64 9.33
CA THR A 105 1.84 -9.36 9.49
C THR A 105 1.12 -8.80 10.73
N MET A 106 -0.20 -8.93 10.77
CA MET A 106 -1.00 -8.49 11.91
C MET A 106 -0.50 -9.09 13.23
N GLN A 107 -0.13 -10.36 13.23
CA GLN A 107 0.42 -11.04 14.40
C GLN A 107 1.79 -10.47 14.79
N ALA A 108 2.72 -10.35 13.83
CA ALA A 108 4.05 -9.80 14.11
C ALA A 108 3.99 -8.36 14.64
N MET A 109 3.04 -7.55 14.17
CA MET A 109 2.82 -6.20 14.70
C MET A 109 2.30 -6.23 16.13
N ARG A 110 1.31 -7.08 16.44
CA ARG A 110 0.78 -7.24 17.82
C ARG A 110 1.87 -7.67 18.80
N GLU A 111 2.68 -8.66 18.42
CA GLU A 111 3.80 -9.12 19.23
C GLU A 111 4.85 -8.02 19.44
N ALA A 112 5.18 -7.25 18.39
CA ALA A 112 6.10 -6.12 18.52
C ALA A 112 5.57 -5.04 19.48
N CYS A 113 4.28 -4.73 19.40
CA CYS A 113 3.63 -3.78 20.31
C CYS A 113 3.65 -4.29 21.76
N ALA A 114 3.39 -5.58 21.99
CA ALA A 114 3.43 -6.17 23.32
C ALA A 114 4.83 -6.11 23.94
N VAL A 115 5.87 -6.48 23.18
CA VAL A 115 7.27 -6.42 23.65
C VAL A 115 7.69 -4.98 23.99
N GLU A 116 7.30 -4.00 23.17
CA GLU A 116 7.63 -2.60 23.46
C GLU A 116 6.86 -2.09 24.70
N LEU A 117 5.61 -2.49 24.88
CA LEU A 117 4.81 -2.15 26.08
C LEU A 117 5.42 -2.77 27.35
N GLU A 118 5.79 -4.05 27.32
CA GLU A 118 6.49 -4.72 28.42
C GLU A 118 7.81 -4.01 28.76
N LYS A 119 8.57 -3.60 27.74
CA LYS A 119 9.81 -2.84 27.93
C LYS A 119 9.56 -1.47 28.56
N GLN A 120 8.50 -0.77 28.15
CA GLN A 120 8.14 0.52 28.75
C GLN A 120 7.69 0.36 30.22
N MET A 121 6.89 -0.68 30.52
CA MET A 121 6.50 -1.02 31.89
C MET A 121 7.73 -1.37 32.74
N ALA A 122 8.67 -2.16 32.21
CA ALA A 122 9.91 -2.49 32.93
C ALA A 122 10.79 -1.26 33.21
N ILE A 123 10.82 -0.29 32.30
CA ILE A 123 11.52 0.99 32.50
C ILE A 123 10.84 1.83 33.58
N LEU A 124 9.50 1.91 33.57
CA LEU A 124 8.73 2.61 34.61
C LEU A 124 8.96 1.98 35.99
N VAL A 125 8.84 0.67 36.11
CA VAL A 125 9.06 -0.06 37.38
C VAL A 125 10.51 0.07 37.87
N SER A 126 11.50 0.07 36.96
CA SER A 126 12.91 0.29 37.33
C SER A 126 13.23 1.75 37.66
N GLY A 127 12.43 2.71 37.18
CA GLY A 127 12.52 4.13 37.56
C GLY A 127 11.78 4.45 38.86
N GLU A 128 10.79 3.64 39.23
CA GLU A 128 10.07 3.73 40.52
C GLU A 128 10.90 3.19 41.70
N GLU A 129 11.84 2.26 41.50
CA GLU A 129 12.75 1.82 42.57
C GLU A 129 13.68 2.94 43.11
N ASP A 130 13.93 4.00 42.33
CA ASP A 130 14.67 5.21 42.79
C ASP A 130 13.75 6.27 43.44
N LEU A 131 12.42 6.05 43.45
CA LEU A 131 11.42 6.97 43.99
C LEU A 131 10.51 6.33 45.07
N MET A 132 10.81 5.12 45.55
CA MET A 132 10.11 4.51 46.70
C MET A 132 10.56 5.06 48.06
N ASN A 133 10.62 6.39 48.20
CA ASN A 133 10.62 7.10 49.47
C ASN A 133 9.95 8.46 49.24
N GLU A 134 8.64 8.48 49.08
CA GLU A 134 7.73 9.41 49.77
C GLU A 134 6.28 9.19 49.29
N ASP A 135 5.46 8.80 50.27
CA ASP A 135 4.07 9.15 50.46
C ASP A 135 2.98 8.57 49.52
N MET A 136 2.23 7.66 50.13
CA MET A 136 0.85 7.30 49.83
C MET A 136 -0.03 8.55 49.76
N ILE A 137 -0.64 8.81 48.61
CA ILE A 137 -1.90 9.57 48.53
C ILE A 137 -2.85 8.79 47.63
N ASP A 138 -3.87 8.27 48.29
CA ASP A 138 -5.13 7.73 47.78
C ASP A 138 -5.97 8.91 47.26
N ASP A 139 -6.27 8.95 45.96
CA ASP A 139 -7.34 9.78 45.41
C ASP A 139 -8.00 8.99 44.27
N GLU A 140 -9.06 8.27 44.66
CA GLU A 140 -10.16 7.87 43.80
C GLU A 140 -10.79 9.12 43.18
N ASP A 141 -10.57 9.40 41.88
CA ASP A 141 -11.53 10.14 41.09
C ASP A 141 -11.55 9.64 39.63
N GLU A 142 -12.75 9.24 39.25
CA GLU A 142 -13.13 8.48 38.06
C GLU A 142 -13.44 9.47 36.92
N ASP A 143 -12.45 9.89 36.14
CA ASP A 143 -12.66 10.75 34.97
C ASP A 143 -13.25 9.97 33.79
N ILE A 144 -14.57 9.79 33.83
CA ILE A 144 -15.42 9.26 32.76
C ILE A 144 -15.82 10.41 31.80
N ILE A 145 -15.22 10.38 30.61
CA ILE A 145 -15.81 10.68 29.28
C ILE A 145 -16.46 12.06 29.08
N GLU A 146 -15.69 13.00 28.53
CA GLU A 146 -16.20 14.10 27.69
C GLU A 146 -15.67 13.93 26.26
N ALA A 147 -16.20 12.92 25.55
CA ALA A 147 -15.81 12.60 24.17
C ALA A 147 -17.02 12.48 23.21
N THR A 148 -18.18 13.01 23.60
CA THR A 148 -19.42 12.87 22.83
C THR A 148 -19.82 14.10 22.01
N GLU A 149 -19.26 15.29 22.27
CA GLU A 149 -19.56 16.50 21.48
C GLU A 149 -18.64 16.69 20.27
N SER A 150 -17.36 16.28 20.33
CA SER A 150 -16.44 16.47 19.19
C SER A 150 -16.74 15.58 17.98
N ALA A 151 -17.33 14.40 18.20
CA ALA A 151 -17.65 13.46 17.12
C ALA A 151 -18.85 13.88 16.27
N THR A 152 -19.71 14.76 16.78
CA THR A 152 -20.87 15.28 16.04
C THR A 152 -20.53 16.48 15.17
N GLU A 153 -19.64 17.37 15.61
CA GLU A 153 -19.21 18.54 14.82
C GLU A 153 -18.38 18.13 13.60
N GLU A 154 -17.42 17.20 13.74
CA GLU A 154 -16.61 16.72 12.60
C GLU A 154 -17.48 16.14 11.46
N LYS A 155 -18.59 15.49 11.81
CA LYS A 155 -19.50 14.88 10.84
C LYS A 155 -20.33 15.91 10.06
N GLU A 156 -20.64 17.06 10.65
CA GLU A 156 -21.38 18.13 9.98
C GLU A 156 -20.47 18.96 9.06
N GLU A 157 -19.23 19.22 9.49
CA GLU A 157 -18.23 19.90 8.67
C GLU A 157 -17.86 19.10 7.42
N ASP A 158 -17.66 17.79 7.56
CA ASP A 158 -17.40 16.89 6.43
C ASP A 158 -18.57 16.85 5.43
N LYS A 159 -19.81 16.92 5.94
CA LYS A 159 -21.01 16.94 5.11
C LYS A 159 -21.11 18.24 4.30
N LEU A 160 -20.88 19.39 4.94
CA LEU A 160 -20.84 20.70 4.28
C LEU A 160 -19.72 20.78 3.24
N TYR A 161 -18.56 20.21 3.54
CA TYR A 161 -17.44 20.15 2.62
C TYR A 161 -17.76 19.28 1.39
N ALA A 162 -18.39 18.12 1.60
CA ALA A 162 -18.81 17.25 0.52
C ALA A 162 -19.86 17.93 -0.38
N GLU A 163 -20.91 18.54 0.17
CA GLU A 163 -21.94 19.24 -0.62
C GLU A 163 -21.36 20.39 -1.46
N ARG A 164 -20.35 21.11 -0.94
CA ARG A 164 -19.63 22.16 -1.68
C ARG A 164 -18.79 21.62 -2.85
N LEU A 165 -18.24 20.42 -2.73
CA LEU A 165 -17.50 19.79 -3.83
C LEU A 165 -18.44 19.28 -4.92
N TRP A 166 -19.57 18.68 -4.54
CA TRP A 166 -20.53 18.12 -5.49
C TRP A 166 -21.28 19.20 -6.29
N SER A 167 -21.64 20.32 -5.66
CA SER A 167 -22.31 21.45 -6.35
C SER A 167 -21.47 22.10 -7.47
N GLN A 168 -20.15 21.97 -7.43
CA GLN A 168 -19.26 22.48 -8.49
C GLN A 168 -19.32 21.63 -9.76
N VAL A 169 -19.65 20.34 -9.64
CA VAL A 169 -19.76 19.42 -10.78
C VAL A 169 -21.08 19.66 -11.52
N ASP A 170 -22.17 19.84 -10.78
CA ASP A 170 -23.50 20.07 -11.36
C ASP A 170 -23.62 21.42 -12.09
N SER A 171 -22.78 22.40 -11.72
CA SER A 171 -22.75 23.72 -12.38
C SER A 171 -22.03 23.71 -13.74
N ALA A 172 -21.25 22.67 -14.04
CA ALA A 172 -20.47 22.56 -15.29
C ALA A 172 -21.25 21.88 -16.44
N ASP A 173 -22.42 21.30 -16.14
CA ASP A 173 -23.28 20.59 -17.10
C ASP A 173 -24.57 21.38 -17.46
N SER A 174 -24.60 22.69 -17.20
CA SER A 174 -25.70 23.61 -17.60
C SER A 174 -25.31 24.55 -18.75
#